data_AF-A0A439NZI1-F1
#
_entry.id   AF-A0A439NZI1-F1
#
_cell.length_a   1.000
_cell.length_b   1.000
_cell.length_c   1.000
_cell.angle_alpha   90.00
_cell.angle_beta   90.00
_cell.angle_gamma   90.00
#
_symmetry.space_group_name_H-M   'P 1'
#
loop_
_entity.id
_entity.type
_entity.pdbx_description
1 polymer ?
#
loop_
_entity_poly.entity_id
_entity_poly.type
_entity_poly.pdbx_seq_one_letter_code
_entity_poly.pdbx_strand_id
1 'polypeptide(L)'
;MPSSDCSLPSAILGRRGRANAFPLRDPLDNELLDETIGTGDGTTAAFQIRRLYDDDDRPYYRNYSIVTDLVVKVAGATKTSGVHYNEANGVVTFTGGNIPSGGQAVTVSCNVLILVRYDADYIPISLPVTVNSTQPIGSASFSLIEVPR
;
A
#
# COMPACT_ATOMS: atom_id res chain seq x y z
N MET A 1 19.53 18.35 -8.99
CA MET A 1 19.39 17.45 -7.83
C MET A 1 20.03 16.14 -8.22
N PRO A 2 21.02 15.59 -7.48
CA PRO A 2 21.49 14.25 -7.79
C PRO A 2 20.31 13.29 -7.58
N SER A 3 20.03 12.44 -8.57
CA SER A 3 19.12 11.31 -8.39
C SER A 3 19.61 10.53 -7.18
N SER A 4 18.72 10.30 -6.23
CA SER A 4 19.00 9.49 -5.05
C SER A 4 19.12 8.02 -5.46
N ASP A 5 20.11 7.68 -6.28
CA ASP A 5 20.39 6.31 -6.70
C ASP A 5 21.02 5.58 -5.51
N CYS A 6 20.16 5.16 -4.59
CA CYS A 6 20.53 4.32 -3.47
C CYS A 6 20.87 2.93 -4.02
N SER A 7 22.15 2.55 -3.95
CA SER A 7 22.59 1.22 -4.37
C SER A 7 21.84 0.13 -3.59
N LEU A 8 21.63 -1.05 -4.20
CA LEU A 8 21.02 -2.19 -3.52
C LEU A 8 21.69 -2.52 -2.16
N PRO A 9 23.04 -2.54 -2.03
CA PRO A 9 23.70 -2.68 -0.74
C PRO A 9 23.26 -1.63 0.29
N SER A 10 23.20 -0.36 -0.12
CA SER A 10 22.80 0.76 0.75
C SER A 10 21.35 0.63 1.19
N ALA A 11 20.45 0.20 0.30
CA ALA A 11 19.03 -0.02 0.62
C ALA A 11 18.83 -1.16 1.64
N ILE A 12 19.62 -2.23 1.53
CA ILE A 12 19.59 -3.36 2.48
C ILE A 12 20.11 -2.92 3.86
N LEU A 13 21.30 -2.29 3.88
CA LEU A 13 21.93 -1.87 5.13
C LEU A 13 21.13 -0.79 5.85
N GLY A 14 20.57 0.17 5.10
CA GLY A 14 19.72 1.23 5.66
C GLY A 14 18.47 0.70 6.34
N ARG A 15 17.96 -0.46 5.92
CA ARG A 15 16.80 -1.14 6.51
C ARG A 15 17.17 -2.23 7.51
N ARG A 16 18.48 -2.47 7.72
CA ARG A 16 19.05 -3.46 8.65
C ARG A 16 18.48 -4.86 8.42
N GLY A 17 18.46 -5.30 7.17
CA GLY A 17 17.98 -6.65 6.83
C GLY A 17 16.50 -6.83 7.19
N ARG A 18 16.16 -7.84 7.99
CA ARG A 18 14.77 -8.14 8.33
C ARG A 18 14.14 -7.18 9.33
N ALA A 19 14.92 -6.30 9.96
CA ALA A 19 14.47 -5.53 11.11
C ALA A 19 13.45 -4.43 10.78
N ASN A 20 13.50 -3.83 9.59
CA ASN A 20 12.62 -2.71 9.25
C ASN A 20 11.81 -2.99 7.97
N ALA A 21 10.49 -2.79 8.07
CA ALA A 21 9.60 -2.79 6.94
C ALA A 21 9.70 -1.47 6.16
N PHE A 22 9.32 -1.52 4.90
CA PHE A 22 9.31 -0.39 3.98
C PHE A 22 8.15 -0.48 3.01
N PRO A 23 7.66 0.66 2.49
CA PRO A 23 6.63 0.65 1.47
C PRO A 23 7.16 0.09 0.14
N LEU A 24 6.43 -0.83 -0.45
CA LEU A 24 6.66 -1.37 -1.78
C LEU A 24 5.40 -1.12 -2.62
N ARG A 25 5.60 -0.66 -3.86
CA ARG A 25 4.57 -0.66 -4.89
C ARG A 25 4.56 -2.04 -5.52
N ASP A 26 3.50 -2.81 -5.29
CA ASP A 26 3.33 -4.10 -5.94
C ASP A 26 3.15 -3.89 -7.46
N PRO A 27 3.93 -4.53 -8.33
CA PRO A 27 3.74 -4.40 -9.78
C PRO A 27 2.40 -4.94 -10.30
N LEU A 28 1.75 -5.85 -9.56
CA LEU A 28 0.53 -6.56 -9.97
C LEU A 28 -0.73 -6.06 -9.26
N ASP A 29 -0.61 -5.53 -8.03
CA ASP A 29 -1.74 -5.08 -7.21
C ASP A 29 -1.43 -3.77 -6.47
N ASN A 30 -1.43 -2.64 -7.19
CA ASN A 30 -1.11 -1.32 -6.63
C ASN A 30 -2.18 -0.25 -6.82
N GLU A 31 -3.35 -0.60 -7.33
CA GLU A 31 -4.42 0.35 -7.61
C GLU A 31 -5.78 -0.19 -7.15
N LEU A 32 -6.52 0.69 -6.49
CA LEU A 32 -7.93 0.53 -6.15
C LEU A 32 -8.73 1.45 -7.08
N LEU A 33 -9.74 0.90 -7.76
CA LEU A 33 -10.60 1.62 -8.69
C LEU A 33 -12.05 1.40 -8.31
N ASP A 34 -12.72 2.46 -7.84
CA ASP A 34 -14.08 2.43 -7.32
C ASP A 34 -14.37 1.25 -6.36
N GLU A 35 -13.36 0.87 -5.55
CA GLU A 35 -13.42 -0.24 -4.63
C GLU A 35 -14.39 0.07 -3.49
N THR A 36 -15.32 -0.84 -3.20
CA THR A 36 -16.28 -0.66 -2.10
C THR A 36 -15.66 -1.05 -0.76
N ILE A 37 -15.47 -0.08 0.13
CA ILE A 37 -14.86 -0.32 1.45
C ILE A 37 -15.91 -0.57 2.55
N GLY A 38 -17.15 -0.13 2.32
CA GLY A 38 -18.27 -0.35 3.22
C GLY A 38 -19.58 0.28 2.72
N THR A 39 -20.64 0.07 3.49
CA THR A 39 -21.95 0.69 3.26
C THR A 39 -22.34 1.48 4.49
N GLY A 40 -22.86 2.69 4.30
CA GLY A 40 -23.37 3.54 5.36
C GLY A 40 -24.55 2.92 6.08
N ASP A 41 -24.61 3.16 7.38
CA ASP A 41 -25.71 2.80 8.28
C ASP A 41 -26.30 4.02 9.01
N GLY A 42 -25.76 5.23 8.74
CA GLY A 42 -26.12 6.48 9.42
C GLY A 42 -25.42 6.73 10.75
N THR A 43 -24.55 5.83 11.21
CA THR A 43 -23.85 5.93 12.50
C THR A 43 -22.34 5.67 12.41
N THR A 44 -21.91 4.74 11.55
CA THR A 44 -20.52 4.37 11.34
C THR A 44 -19.80 5.46 10.56
N ALA A 45 -18.88 6.14 11.22
CA ALA A 45 -18.10 7.23 10.62
C ALA A 45 -16.75 6.79 10.04
N ALA A 46 -16.20 5.63 10.47
CA ALA A 46 -14.87 5.18 10.10
C ALA A 46 -14.91 3.94 9.21
N PHE A 47 -14.21 4.00 8.08
CA PHE A 47 -14.13 2.92 7.09
C PHE A 47 -12.66 2.64 6.74
N GLN A 48 -12.24 1.39 6.94
CA GLN A 48 -10.90 0.94 6.56
C GLN A 48 -10.83 0.76 5.05
N ILE A 49 -9.81 1.33 4.40
CA ILE A 49 -9.47 1.05 3.01
C ILE A 49 -8.97 -0.39 2.93
N ARG A 50 -9.71 -1.20 2.17
CA ARG A 50 -9.47 -2.62 2.03
C ARG A 50 -10.00 -3.15 0.70
N ARG A 51 -9.40 -4.23 0.21
CA ARG A 51 -9.89 -5.02 -0.93
C ARG A 51 -10.37 -6.37 -0.43
N LEU A 52 -11.51 -6.82 -0.95
CA LEU A 52 -11.99 -8.18 -0.72
C LEU A 52 -11.34 -9.11 -1.74
N TYR A 53 -10.62 -10.11 -1.24
CA TYR A 53 -10.24 -11.29 -1.97
C TYR A 53 -11.33 -12.33 -1.71
N ASP A 54 -12.25 -12.42 -2.65
CA ASP A 54 -13.39 -13.31 -2.54
C ASP A 54 -12.94 -14.75 -2.78
N ASP A 55 -13.27 -15.61 -1.84
CA ASP A 55 -13.01 -17.06 -1.86
C ASP A 55 -14.25 -17.70 -1.22
N ASP A 56 -14.77 -18.74 -1.86
CA ASP A 56 -16.07 -19.33 -1.53
C ASP A 56 -16.20 -19.71 -0.05
N ASP A 57 -15.10 -20.14 0.58
CA ASP A 57 -15.09 -20.60 1.98
C ASP A 57 -14.31 -19.67 2.92
N ARG A 58 -13.41 -18.83 2.39
CA ARG A 58 -12.47 -18.03 3.19
C ARG A 58 -12.23 -16.62 2.62
N PRO A 59 -13.26 -15.76 2.57
CA PRO A 59 -13.08 -14.39 2.11
C PRO A 59 -12.04 -13.67 2.97
N TYR A 60 -11.08 -13.02 2.31
CA TYR A 60 -10.00 -12.29 2.98
C TYR A 60 -10.07 -10.81 2.64
N TYR A 61 -10.16 -9.97 3.67
CA TYR A 61 -10.00 -8.52 3.51
C TYR A 61 -8.55 -8.13 3.71
N ARG A 62 -7.92 -7.62 2.66
CA ARG A 62 -6.59 -7.02 2.75
C ARG A 62 -6.74 -5.54 3.06
N ASN A 63 -6.22 -5.11 4.20
CA ASN A 63 -6.22 -3.71 4.60
C ASN A 63 -5.00 -2.98 4.01
N TYR A 64 -5.22 -1.76 3.51
CA TYR A 64 -4.14 -0.90 3.04
C TYR A 64 -4.00 0.30 3.96
N SER A 65 -2.79 0.52 4.48
CA SER A 65 -2.48 1.60 5.42
C SER A 65 -1.69 2.77 4.80
N ILE A 66 -1.16 2.57 3.60
CA ILE A 66 -0.39 3.58 2.86
C ILE A 66 -1.04 3.77 1.50
N VAL A 67 -1.69 4.91 1.31
CA VAL A 67 -2.42 5.25 0.09
C VAL A 67 -1.97 6.59 -0.46
N THR A 68 -2.01 6.76 -1.78
CA THR A 68 -1.80 8.05 -2.46
C THR A 68 -2.90 8.30 -3.47
N ASP A 69 -3.15 9.58 -3.79
CA ASP A 69 -4.16 9.98 -4.77
C ASP A 69 -5.59 9.53 -4.42
N LEU A 70 -5.92 9.57 -3.12
CA LEU A 70 -7.21 9.10 -2.62
C LEU A 70 -8.39 9.96 -3.09
N VAL A 71 -9.33 9.29 -3.75
CA VAL A 71 -10.65 9.80 -4.08
C VAL A 71 -11.68 8.94 -3.36
N VAL A 72 -12.52 9.57 -2.54
CA VAL A 72 -13.64 8.91 -1.85
C VAL A 72 -14.95 9.35 -2.49
N LYS A 73 -15.84 8.39 -2.77
CA LYS A 73 -17.21 8.65 -3.22
C LYS A 73 -18.19 8.01 -2.23
N VAL A 74 -19.33 8.67 -2.02
CA VAL A 74 -20.45 8.13 -1.23
C VAL A 74 -21.68 8.16 -2.11
N ALA A 75 -22.30 7.00 -2.35
CA ALA A 75 -23.39 6.83 -3.30
C ALA A 75 -23.08 7.44 -4.69
N GLY A 76 -21.83 7.29 -5.15
CA GLY A 76 -21.35 7.83 -6.43
C GLY A 76 -20.92 9.30 -6.42
N ALA A 77 -21.21 10.06 -5.37
CA ALA A 77 -20.82 11.47 -5.27
C ALA A 77 -19.44 11.64 -4.62
N THR A 78 -18.51 12.30 -5.32
CA THR A 78 -17.16 12.60 -4.81
C THR A 78 -17.21 13.47 -3.56
N LYS A 79 -16.41 13.09 -2.56
CA LYS A 79 -16.26 13.81 -1.30
C LYS A 79 -14.87 14.46 -1.22
N THR A 80 -14.82 15.58 -0.51
CA THR A 80 -13.60 16.37 -0.31
C THR A 80 -12.95 16.06 1.03
N SER A 81 -11.67 15.70 1.01
CA SER A 81 -10.84 15.54 2.22
C SER A 81 -10.74 16.85 3.01
N GLY A 82 -10.65 16.79 4.34
CA GLY A 82 -10.65 17.93 5.26
C GLY A 82 -12.04 18.56 5.49
N VAL A 83 -13.00 18.33 4.60
CA VAL A 83 -14.37 18.86 4.70
C VAL A 83 -15.35 17.75 5.10
N HIS A 84 -15.42 16.71 4.26
CA HIS A 84 -16.37 15.61 4.43
C HIS A 84 -15.77 14.44 5.21
N TYR A 85 -14.47 14.20 5.05
CA TYR A 85 -13.73 13.14 5.74
C TYR A 85 -12.27 13.54 5.94
N ASN A 86 -11.59 12.86 6.85
CA ASN A 86 -10.14 12.83 6.96
C ASN A 86 -9.65 11.40 6.73
N GLU A 87 -8.43 11.23 6.22
CA GLU A 87 -7.79 9.92 6.13
C GLU A 87 -6.54 9.90 6.99
N ALA A 88 -6.37 8.81 7.74
CA ALA A 88 -5.14 8.51 8.46
C ALA A 88 -4.93 7.00 8.54
N ASN A 89 -3.71 6.54 8.21
CA ASN A 89 -3.30 5.14 8.27
C ASN A 89 -4.23 4.17 7.51
N GLY A 90 -4.82 4.62 6.40
CA GLY A 90 -5.76 3.83 5.61
C GLY A 90 -7.19 3.82 6.15
N VAL A 91 -7.51 4.64 7.16
CA VAL A 91 -8.88 4.77 7.68
C VAL A 91 -9.47 6.09 7.22
N VAL A 92 -10.55 6.01 6.44
CA VAL A 92 -11.38 7.17 6.07
C VAL A 92 -12.39 7.42 7.19
N THR A 93 -12.28 8.58 7.85
CA THR A 93 -13.18 9.00 8.93
C THR A 93 -14.02 10.20 8.50
N PHE A 94 -15.33 10.02 8.36
CA PHE A 94 -16.28 11.07 8.02
C PHE A 94 -16.50 12.05 9.17
N THR A 95 -16.69 13.32 8.84
CA THR A 95 -17.09 14.34 9.82
C THR A 95 -18.57 14.15 10.18
N GLY A 96 -18.98 14.59 11.38
CA GLY A 96 -20.30 14.22 11.93
C GLY A 96 -21.53 14.56 11.07
N GLY A 97 -21.46 15.62 10.25
CA GLY A 97 -22.55 15.98 9.31
C GLY A 97 -22.52 15.23 7.97
N ASN A 98 -21.53 14.36 7.77
CA ASN A 98 -21.25 13.68 6.50
C ASN A 98 -21.19 12.16 6.64
N ILE A 99 -21.63 11.62 7.78
CA ILE A 99 -21.73 10.18 8.00
C ILE A 99 -22.65 9.59 6.92
N PRO A 100 -22.18 8.60 6.13
CA PRO A 100 -22.99 7.99 5.08
C PRO A 100 -24.27 7.38 5.65
N SER A 101 -25.42 7.74 5.07
CA SER A 101 -26.71 7.21 5.51
C SER A 101 -26.89 5.74 5.11
N GLY A 102 -27.89 5.09 5.70
CA GLY A 102 -28.28 3.72 5.41
C GLY A 102 -28.33 3.40 3.91
N GLY A 103 -27.52 2.43 3.47
CA GLY A 103 -27.51 1.95 2.09
C GLY A 103 -26.62 2.74 1.13
N GLN A 104 -25.93 3.80 1.59
CA GLN A 104 -24.98 4.53 0.75
C GLN A 104 -23.64 3.78 0.70
N ALA A 105 -23.29 3.22 -0.47
CA ALA A 105 -21.99 2.61 -0.69
C ALA A 105 -20.87 3.66 -0.59
N VAL A 106 -19.83 3.34 0.16
CA VAL A 106 -18.60 4.12 0.26
C VAL A 106 -17.56 3.45 -0.63
N THR A 107 -17.14 4.14 -1.69
CA THR A 107 -16.13 3.64 -2.62
C THR A 107 -14.89 4.51 -2.63
N VAL A 108 -13.75 3.92 -2.95
CA VAL A 108 -12.46 4.61 -3.03
C VAL A 108 -11.73 4.30 -4.34
N SER A 109 -10.99 5.28 -4.83
CA SER A 109 -9.99 5.07 -5.88
C SER A 109 -8.67 5.66 -5.41
N CYS A 110 -7.58 4.88 -5.45
CA CYS A 110 -6.26 5.33 -5.00
C CYS A 110 -5.15 4.37 -5.45
N ASN A 111 -3.92 4.87 -5.38
CA ASN A 111 -2.72 4.06 -5.42
C ASN A 111 -2.41 3.50 -4.01
N VAL A 112 -1.95 2.26 -3.92
CA VAL A 112 -1.60 1.62 -2.64
C VAL A 112 -0.15 1.19 -2.60
N LEU A 113 0.43 1.22 -1.40
CA LEU A 113 1.72 0.63 -1.09
C LEU A 113 1.56 -0.41 0.01
N ILE A 114 2.31 -1.50 -0.11
CA ILE A 114 2.30 -2.60 0.84
C ILE A 114 3.57 -2.51 1.69
N LEU A 115 3.43 -2.73 3.00
CA LEU A 115 4.59 -2.77 3.89
C LEU A 115 5.24 -4.14 3.77
N VAL A 116 6.51 -4.15 3.37
CA VAL A 116 7.28 -5.38 3.23
C VAL A 116 8.62 -5.24 3.93
N ARG A 117 9.20 -6.36 4.34
CA ARG A 117 10.57 -6.42 4.86
C ARG A 117 11.35 -7.51 4.14
N TYR A 118 12.68 -7.45 4.24
CA TYR A 118 13.49 -8.58 3.81
C TYR A 118 13.22 -9.80 4.69
N ASP A 119 13.22 -10.98 4.08
CA ASP A 119 13.16 -12.25 4.81
C ASP A 119 14.49 -12.56 5.52
N ALA A 120 15.60 -12.16 4.91
CA ALA A 120 16.95 -12.40 5.41
C ALA A 120 17.65 -11.12 5.89
N ASP A 121 18.56 -11.29 6.86
CA ASP A 121 19.43 -10.21 7.35
C ASP A 121 20.59 -9.90 6.40
N TYR A 122 20.96 -10.87 5.57
CA TYR A 122 22.06 -10.80 4.64
C TYR A 122 21.62 -11.34 3.28
N ILE A 123 21.94 -10.60 2.21
CA ILE A 123 21.67 -10.99 0.83
C ILE A 123 23.02 -11.03 0.10
N PRO A 124 23.51 -12.20 -0.33
CA PRO A 124 24.75 -12.30 -1.07
C PRO A 124 24.61 -11.63 -2.43
N ILE A 125 25.61 -10.83 -2.80
CA ILE A 125 25.68 -10.17 -4.11
C ILE A 125 26.70 -10.91 -4.95
N SER A 126 26.27 -11.34 -6.13
CA SER A 126 27.17 -11.96 -7.12
C SER A 126 27.63 -10.90 -8.12
N LEU A 127 28.95 -10.83 -8.31
CA LEU A 127 29.60 -9.92 -9.25
C LEU A 127 30.25 -10.75 -10.36
N PRO A 128 29.53 -11.11 -11.43
CA PRO A 128 30.15 -11.73 -12.59
C PRO A 128 31.23 -10.81 -13.17
N VAL A 129 32.46 -11.32 -13.23
CA VAL A 129 33.56 -10.64 -13.92
C VAL A 129 33.66 -11.20 -15.34
N THR A 130 33.40 -10.35 -16.33
CA THR A 130 33.58 -10.68 -17.74
C THR A 130 34.78 -9.90 -18.27
N VAL A 131 35.69 -10.58 -18.98
CA VAL A 131 36.83 -9.91 -19.62
C VAL A 131 36.33 -8.88 -20.64
N ASN A 132 36.87 -7.66 -20.58
CA ASN A 132 36.52 -6.52 -21.43
C ASN A 132 35.14 -5.88 -21.21
N SER A 133 34.45 -6.11 -20.07
CA SER A 133 33.26 -5.32 -19.72
C SER A 133 33.63 -4.07 -18.91
N THR A 134 33.16 -2.89 -19.31
CA THR A 134 33.43 -1.61 -18.62
C THR A 134 32.38 -1.28 -17.54
N GLN A 135 31.31 -2.07 -17.43
CA GLN A 135 30.23 -1.89 -16.46
C GLN A 135 30.11 -3.14 -15.58
N PRO A 136 30.39 -3.06 -14.26
CA PRO A 136 30.14 -4.17 -13.37
C PRO A 136 28.63 -4.39 -13.24
N ILE A 137 28.15 -5.58 -13.61
CA ILE A 137 26.75 -5.99 -13.38
C ILE A 137 26.75 -6.83 -12.11
N GLY A 138 26.07 -6.35 -11.07
CA GLY A 138 25.79 -7.14 -9.87
C GLY A 138 24.39 -7.73 -9.94
N SER A 139 24.23 -8.98 -9.51
CA SER A 139 22.92 -9.60 -9.34
C SER A 139 22.75 -10.13 -7.93
N ALA A 140 21.53 -10.02 -7.42
CA ALA A 140 21.12 -10.58 -6.15
C ALA A 140 19.64 -10.97 -6.25
N SER A 141 19.29 -12.07 -5.59
CA SER A 141 17.92 -12.50 -5.40
C SER A 141 17.57 -12.39 -3.92
N PHE A 142 16.38 -11.90 -3.62
CA PHE A 142 15.89 -11.75 -2.25
C PHE A 142 14.39 -12.01 -2.21
N SER A 143 13.92 -12.46 -1.05
CA SER A 143 12.51 -12.63 -0.76
C SER A 143 12.04 -11.49 0.13
N LEU A 144 10.83 -11.01 -0.15
CA LEU A 144 10.15 -10.01 0.66
C LEU A 144 8.95 -10.66 1.34
N ILE A 145 8.72 -10.25 2.58
CA ILE A 145 7.57 -10.69 3.37
C ILE A 145 6.73 -9.47 3.69
N GLU A 146 5.42 -9.56 3.43
CA GLU A 146 4.46 -8.54 3.83
C GLU A 146 4.33 -8.48 5.35
N VAL A 147 4.28 -7.27 5.87
CA VAL A 147 4.07 -6.96 7.29
C VAL A 147 2.68 -6.32 7.39
N PRO A 148 1.66 -7.08 7.83
CA PRO A 148 0.32 -6.54 8.01
C PRO A 148 0.35 -5.44 9.08
N ARG A 149 -0.49 -4.43 8.91
CA ARG A 149 -0.66 -3.35 9.88
C ARG A 149 -2.13 -3.11 10.16
#